data_AF-A0AAU4REY8-F1
#
_entry.id   AF-A0AAU4REY8-F1
#
_cell.length_a   1.000
_cell.length_b   1.000
_cell.length_c   1.000
_cell.angle_alpha   90.00
_cell.angle_beta   90.00
_cell.angle_gamma   90.00
#
_symmetry.space_group_name_H-M   'P 1'
#
loop_
_entity.id
_entity.type
_entity.pdbx_description
1 polymer ?
#
loop_
_entity_poly.entity_id
_entity_poly.type
_entity_poly.pdbx_seq_one_letter_code
_entity_poly.pdbx_strand_id
1 'polypeptide(L)' 'MPAKQTPPGQCPQCWQHAYDKAIHRRLGPREDCPECVDHMRNGCPYIAPKMKSRWW' A
#
# COMPACT_ATOMS: atom_id res chain seq x y z
N MET A 1 -9.61 14.24 -4.06
CA MET A 1 -10.00 13.12 -3.19
C MET A 1 -8.95 13.02 -2.11
N PRO A 2 -9.27 13.09 -0.80
CA PRO A 2 -8.24 12.89 0.22
C PRO A 2 -7.64 11.50 -0.02
N ALA A 3 -6.34 11.45 -0.30
CA ALA A 3 -5.60 10.20 -0.41
C ALA A 3 -5.99 9.36 0.81
N LYS A 4 -6.61 8.21 0.55
CA LYS A 4 -7.20 7.36 1.59
C LYS A 4 -6.16 7.20 2.68
N GLN A 5 -6.44 7.71 3.88
CA GLN A 5 -5.44 7.79 4.95
C GLN A 5 -4.80 6.42 5.10
N THR A 6 -3.50 6.35 4.87
CA THR A 6 -2.78 5.09 4.90
C THR A 6 -2.66 4.67 6.35
N PRO A 7 -3.17 3.48 6.72
CA PRO A 7 -3.06 3.04 8.10
C PRO A 7 -1.58 2.95 8.55
N PRO A 8 -1.28 3.28 9.81
CA PRO A 8 0.07 3.25 10.35
C PRO A 8 0.70 1.88 10.16
N GLY A 9 1.91 1.82 9.58
CA GLY A 9 2.59 0.57 9.28
C GLY A 9 2.26 -0.06 7.93
N GLN A 10 1.50 0.61 7.06
CA GLN A 10 1.33 0.23 5.66
C GLN A 10 1.97 1.27 4.73
N CYS A 11 2.34 0.83 3.53
CA CYS A 11 2.97 1.66 2.50
C CYS A 11 1.88 2.48 1.78
N PRO A 12 1.95 3.83 1.78
CA PRO A 12 0.89 4.67 1.23
C PRO A 12 0.75 4.52 -0.28
N GLN A 13 1.85 4.19 -0.98
CA GLN A 13 1.83 3.89 -2.40
C GLN A 13 1.11 2.56 -2.68
N CYS A 14 1.39 1.50 -1.92
CA CYS A 14 0.65 0.23 -2.03
C CYS A 14 -0.84 0.41 -1.69
N TRP A 15 -1.14 1.22 -0.68
CA TRP A 15 -2.50 1.51 -0.28
C TRP A 15 -3.25 2.27 -1.38
N GLN A 16 -2.66 3.32 -1.96
CA GLN A 16 -3.24 4.01 -3.11
C GLN A 16 -3.40 3.08 -4.30
N HIS A 17 -2.40 2.25 -4.60
CA HIS A 17 -2.44 1.26 -5.67
C HIS A 17 -3.62 0.29 -5.49
N ALA A 18 -3.85 -0.22 -4.28
CA ALA A 18 -4.98 -1.10 -3.99
C ALA A 18 -6.36 -0.46 -4.25
N TYR A 19 -6.48 0.86 -4.13
CA TYR A 19 -7.73 1.59 -4.41
C TYR A 19 -7.84 2.11 -5.84
N ASP A 20 -6.71 2.27 -6.53
CA ASP A 20 -6.69 2.67 -7.92
C ASP A 20 -6.97 1.49 -8.84
N LYS A 21 -8.25 1.32 -9.19
CA LYS A 21 -8.72 0.28 -10.10
C LYS A 21 -8.21 0.46 -11.53
N ALA A 22 -7.73 1.66 -11.90
CA ALA A 22 -7.21 1.91 -13.25
C ALA A 22 -5.86 1.22 -13.46
N ILE A 23 -5.07 1.04 -12.40
CA ILE A 23 -3.80 0.31 -12.46
C ILE A 23 -4.06 -1.18 -12.69
N HIS A 24 -5.09 -1.74 -12.03
CA HIS A 24 -5.52 -3.13 -12.24
C HIS A 24 -6.31 -3.36 -13.54
N ARG A 25 -6.60 -2.30 -14.32
CA ARG A 25 -7.34 -2.43 -15.58
C ARG A 25 -6.63 -3.32 -16.60
N ARG A 26 -5.30 -3.42 -16.52
CA ARG A 26 -4.47 -4.26 -17.39
C ARG A 26 -4.16 -5.64 -16.82
N LEU A 27 -4.41 -5.86 -15.53
CA LEU A 27 -4.17 -7.13 -14.86
C LEU A 27 -5.34 -8.09 -15.15
N GLY A 28 -5.00 -9.37 -15.34
CA GLY A 28 -5.98 -10.43 -15.52
C GLY A 28 -6.87 -10.63 -14.30
N PRO A 29 -8.02 -11.30 -14.44
CA PRO A 29 -8.83 -11.67 -13.28
C PRO A 29 -7.98 -12.55 -12.34
N ARG A 30 -7.78 -12.07 -11.11
CA ARG A 30 -6.97 -12.70 -10.03
C ARG A 30 -5.45 -12.64 -10.24
N GLU A 31 -4.97 -11.75 -11.11
CA GLU A 31 -3.55 -11.48 -11.23
C GLU A 31 -3.14 -10.47 -10.14
N ASP A 32 -2.23 -10.89 -9.26
CA ASP A 32 -1.65 -10.01 -8.25
C ASP A 32 -0.56 -9.15 -8.87
N CYS A 33 -0.55 -7.86 -8.55
CA CYS A 33 0.48 -6.96 -9.03
C CYS A 33 1.85 -7.37 -8.47
N PRO A 34 2.88 -7.59 -9.32
CA PRO A 34 4.20 -8.02 -8.87
C PRO A 34 4.85 -7.00 -7.92
N GLU A 35 4.61 -5.69 -8.09
CA GLU A 35 5.10 -4.68 -7.14
C GLU A 35 4.44 -4.81 -5.75
N CYS A 36 3.14 -5.10 -5.69
CA CYS A 36 2.46 -5.30 -4.41
C CYS A 36 2.97 -6.57 -3.71
N VAL A 37 3.18 -7.64 -4.46
CA VAL A 37 3.74 -8.91 -3.93
C VAL A 37 5.19 -8.72 -3.49
N ASP A 38 5.99 -8.01 -4.29
CA ASP A 38 7.36 -7.66 -3.96
C ASP A 38 7.43 -6.85 -2.68
N HIS A 39 6.65 -5.76 -2.57
CA HIS A 39 6.60 -4.94 -1.35
C HIS A 39 6.09 -5.71 -0.12
N MET A 40 5.23 -6.72 -0.31
CA MET A 40 4.78 -7.58 0.80
C MET A 40 5.88 -8.57 1.25
N ARG A 41 6.70 -9.08 0.32
CA ARG A 41 7.78 -10.05 0.61
C ARG A 41 9.09 -9.41 1.04
N ASN A 42 9.53 -8.39 0.32
CA ASN A 42 10.81 -7.70 0.50
C ASN A 42 10.69 -6.49 1.43
N GLY A 43 9.46 -6.02 1.67
CA GLY A 43 9.18 -4.83 2.47
C GLY A 43 9.22 -3.55 1.63
N CYS A 44 8.24 -2.68 1.83
CA CYS A 44 8.24 -1.36 1.19
C CYS A 44 9.24 -0.42 1.91
N PRO A 45 10.11 0.30 1.20
CA PRO A 45 11.07 1.23 1.79
C PRO A 45 10.40 2.44 2.45
N TYR A 46 9.18 2.77 2.03
CA TYR A 46 8.41 3.89 2.53
C TYR A 46 7.13 3.41 3.21
N ILE A 47 7.24 3.08 4.50
CA ILE A 47 6.11 2.67 5.32
C ILE A 47 5.59 3.90 6.05
N ALA A 48 4.27 4.13 6.04
CA ALA A 48 3.68 5.19 6.84
C ALA A 48 4.11 5.01 8.30
N PRO A 49 4.67 6.05 8.94
CA PRO A 49 5.20 5.94 10.29
C PRO A 49 4.10 5.42 11.20
N LYS A 50 4.35 4.26 11.83
CA LYS A 50 3.50 3.78 12.91
C LYS A 50 3.52 4.87 13.96
N MET A 51 2.37 5.49 14.24
CA MET A 51 2.27 6.51 15.28
C MET A 51 2.79 5.84 16.56
N LYS A 52 4.02 6.17 16.96
CA LYS A 52 4.60 5.62 18.18
C LYS A 52 3.66 6.06 19.28
N SER A 53 2.98 5.10 19.89
CA SER A 53 2.09 5.30 21.01
C SER A 53 2.82 6.19 22.01
N ARG A 54 2.42 7.45 22.08
CA ARG A 54 3.07 8.47 22.89
C ARG A 54 2.44 8.36 24.28
N TRP A 55 2.68 7.23 24.94
CA TRP A 55 2.40 7.05 26.35
C TRP A 55 3.70 7.38 27.10
N TRP A 56 3.78 8.63 27.54
CA TRP A 56 4.68 9.15 28.57
C TRP A 56 3.79 9.85 29.60
#